data_AF-B4RJ90-F1
#
_entry.id   AF-B4RJ90-F1
#
_cell.length_a   1.000
_cell.length_b   1.000
_cell.length_c   1.000
_cell.angle_alpha   90.00
_cell.angle_beta   90.00
_cell.angle_gamma   90.00
#
_symmetry.space_group_name_H-M   'P 1'
#
loop_
_entity.id
_entity.type
_entity.pdbx_description
1 polymer ?
#
loop_
_entity_poly.entity_id
_entity_poly.type
_entity_poly.pdbx_seq_one_letter_code
_entity_poly.pdbx_strand_id
1 'polypeptide(L)' 'MNQKQTQCKQIVDYIRNKGCITSLEAYQNLKVTQLAARITDLEGRGFVFAKPRMKAGGRGKPVTHYSIVKNGAEV' A
#
# COMPACT_ATOMS: atom_id res chain seq x y z
N MET A 1 -5.38 25.48 5.96
CA MET A 1 -6.46 24.50 5.66
C MET A 1 -5.90 23.11 5.92
N ASN A 2 -6.56 22.36 6.79
CA ASN A 2 -6.10 21.12 7.39
C ASN A 2 -5.66 20.11 6.31
N GLN A 3 -4.35 19.92 6.13
CA GLN A 3 -3.79 18.88 5.26
C GLN A 3 -4.12 17.50 5.87
N LYS A 4 -5.37 17.06 5.78
CA LYS A 4 -5.73 15.66 5.95
C LYS A 4 -5.02 14.95 4.81
N GLN A 5 -3.82 14.41 5.07
CA GLN A 5 -3.18 13.45 4.19
C GLN A 5 -4.24 12.42 3.81
N THR A 6 -4.54 12.31 2.52
CA THR A 6 -5.45 11.27 2.04
C THR A 6 -4.84 9.91 2.39
N GLN A 7 -5.68 8.91 2.69
CA GLN A 7 -5.19 7.57 3.01
C GLN A 7 -4.23 7.04 1.92
N CYS A 8 -4.47 7.41 0.66
CA CYS A 8 -3.59 7.11 -0.47
C CYS A 8 -2.19 7.73 -0.31
N LYS A 9 -2.11 9.00 0.12
CA LYS A 9 -0.83 9.68 0.39
C LYS A 9 -0.06 9.02 1.53
N GLN A 10 -0.75 8.61 2.60
CA GLN A 10 -0.13 7.89 3.72
C GLN A 10 0.42 6.54 3.29
N ILE A 11 -0.31 5.81 2.44
CA ILE A 11 0.15 4.52 1.89
C ILE A 11 1.40 4.72 1.04
N VAL A 12 1.41 5.73 0.16
CA VAL A 12 2.58 6.03 -0.69
C VAL A 12 3.79 6.40 0.16
N ASP A 13 3.61 7.28 1.15
CA ASP A 13 4.67 7.70 2.06
C ASP A 13 5.23 6.52 2.88
N TYR A 14 4.34 5.68 3.41
CA TYR A 14 4.73 4.48 4.15
C TYR A 14 5.54 3.51 3.28
N ILE A 15 5.10 3.27 2.03
CA ILE A 15 5.83 2.42 1.08
C ILE A 15 7.18 3.06 0.69
N ARG A 16 7.27 4.39 0.58
CA ARG A 16 8.54 5.08 0.28
C ARG A 16 9.54 4.97 1.43
N ASN A 17 9.06 5.02 2.67
CA ASN A 17 9.90 4.91 3.87
C ASN A 17 10.33 3.45 4.14
N LYS A 18 9.40 2.50 4.05
CA LYS A 18 9.64 1.08 4.39
C LYS A 18 10.02 0.20 3.20
N GLY A 19 9.70 0.62 1.98
CA GLY A 19 9.86 -0.15 0.74
C GLY A 19 8.66 -1.02 0.35
N CYS A 20 7.85 -1.47 1.32
CA CYS A 20 6.62 -2.22 1.06
C CYS A 20 5.59 -2.05 2.18
N ILE A 21 4.34 -2.37 1.89
CA ILE A 21 3.24 -2.43 2.87
C ILE A 21 2.42 -3.70 2.67
N THR A 22 1.95 -4.30 3.76
CA THR A 22 0.98 -5.41 3.71
C THR A 22 -0.38 -4.95 4.20
N SER A 23 -1.43 -5.72 3.91
CA SER A 23 -2.77 -5.43 4.44
C SER A 23 -2.82 -5.35 5.97
N LEU A 24 -2.00 -6.15 6.66
CA LEU A 24 -1.90 -6.11 8.12
C LEU A 24 -1.25 -4.80 8.59
N GLU A 25 -0.14 -4.41 7.95
CA GLU A 25 0.57 -3.18 8.34
C GLU A 25 -0.22 -1.92 8.04
N ALA A 26 -0.92 -1.89 6.91
CA ALA A 26 -1.83 -0.80 6.57
C ALA A 26 -2.95 -0.65 7.61
N TYR A 27 -3.49 -1.75 8.12
CA TYR A 27 -4.48 -1.70 9.17
C TYR A 27 -3.89 -1.27 10.52
N GLN A 28 -2.74 -1.83 10.92
CA GLN A 28 -2.14 -1.54 12.21
C GLN A 28 -1.62 -0.10 12.31
N ASN A 29 -0.88 0.37 11.30
CA ASN A 29 -0.20 1.67 11.29
C ASN A 29 -1.08 2.80 10.74
N LEU A 30 -1.83 2.54 9.67
CA LEU A 30 -2.57 3.58 8.93
C LEU A 30 -4.09 3.50 9.15
N LYS A 31 -4.59 2.49 9.89
CA LYS A 31 -6.02 2.18 10.06
C LYS A 31 -6.77 2.01 8.72
N VAL A 32 -6.06 1.54 7.69
CA VAL A 32 -6.64 1.26 6.37
C VAL A 32 -7.10 -0.19 6.30
N THR A 33 -8.41 -0.41 6.21
CA THR A 33 -9.03 -1.74 6.14
C THR A 33 -9.10 -2.31 4.71
N GLN A 34 -9.21 -1.46 3.69
CA GLN A 34 -9.31 -1.85 2.29
C GLN A 34 -8.10 -1.38 1.48
N LEU A 35 -6.91 -1.82 1.87
CA LEU A 35 -5.65 -1.45 1.21
C LEU A 35 -5.71 -1.72 -0.30
N ALA A 36 -6.20 -2.89 -0.73
CA ALA A 36 -6.27 -3.24 -2.14
C ALA A 36 -7.07 -2.23 -2.98
N ALA A 37 -8.21 -1.75 -2.47
CA ALA A 37 -9.01 -0.74 -3.16
C ALA A 37 -8.25 0.60 -3.29
N ARG A 38 -7.48 0.98 -2.26
CA ARG A 38 -6.63 2.19 -2.30
C ARG A 38 -5.45 2.04 -3.26
N ILE A 39 -4.89 0.85 -3.39
CA ILE A 39 -3.86 0.57 -4.39
C ILE A 39 -4.46 0.70 -5.79
N THR A 40 -5.65 0.15 -6.06
CA THR A 40 -6.31 0.31 -7.36
C THR A 40 -6.61 1.78 -7.70
N ASP A 41 -7.04 2.58 -6.72
CA ASP A 41 -7.19 4.04 -6.89
C ASP A 41 -5.88 4.71 -7.31
N LEU A 42 -4.78 4.37 -6.63
CA LEU A 42 -3.44 4.84 -6.98
C LEU A 42 -2.98 4.35 -8.36
N GLU A 43 -3.28 3.12 -8.75
CA GLU A 43 -3.00 2.60 -10.09
C GLU A 43 -3.72 3.41 -11.18
N GLY A 44 -4.99 3.78 -10.93
CA GLY A 44 -5.75 4.69 -11.81
C GLY A 44 -5.13 6.09 -11.93
N ARG A 45 -4.34 6.52 -10.94
CA ARG A 45 -3.57 7.78 -10.94
C ARG A 45 -2.16 7.64 -11.56
N GLY A 46 -1.85 6.47 -12.13
CA GLY A 46 -0.61 6.20 -12.85
C GLY A 46 0.50 5.57 -12.00
N PHE A 47 0.23 5.20 -10.74
CA PHE A 47 1.18 4.42 -9.96
C PHE A 47 1.22 2.97 -10.46
N VAL A 48 2.38 2.31 -10.33
CA VAL A 48 2.49 0.87 -10.62
C VAL A 48 2.98 0.18 -9.37
N PHE A 49 2.25 -0.83 -8.92
CA PHE A 49 2.60 -1.60 -7.73
C PHE A 49 3.00 -3.03 -8.06
N ALA A 50 4.11 -3.48 -7.47
CA ALA A 50 4.43 -4.89 -7.36
C ALA A 50 3.62 -5.49 -6.22
N LYS A 51 3.02 -6.66 -6.48
CA LYS A 51 2.20 -7.40 -5.52
C LYS A 51 2.65 -8.86 -5.33
N PRO A 52 3.93 -9.13 -5.01
CA PRO A 52 4.38 -10.49 -4.72
C PRO A 52 3.58 -11.09 -3.56
N ARG A 53 3.03 -12.27 -3.81
CA ARG A 53 2.36 -13.08 -2.78
C ARG A 53 3.39 -13.99 -2.15
N MET A 54 3.80 -13.67 -0.94
CA MET A 54 4.75 -14.48 -0.19
C MET A 54 4.01 -15.43 0.74
N LYS A 55 4.37 -16.70 0.72
CA LYS A 55 3.90 -17.64 1.74
C LYS A 55 4.57 -17.27 3.06
N ALA A 56 3.79 -16.80 4.03
CA ALA A 56 4.27 -16.76 5.40
C ALA A 56 4.48 -18.22 5.85
N GLY A 57 5.69 -18.59 6.26
CA GLY A 57 6.03 -19.98 6.59
C GLY A 57 5.00 -20.64 7.52
N GLY A 58 4.55 -21.85 7.18
CA GLY A 58 3.53 -22.62 7.92
C GLY A 58 2.16 -22.68 7.22
N ARG A 59 1.08 -22.89 8.00
CA ARG A 59 -0.34 -22.91 7.55
C ARG A 59 -0.94 -21.51 7.29
N GLY A 60 -0.10 -20.47 7.26
CA GLY A 60 -0.55 -19.08 7.08
C GLY A 60 -1.09 -18.82 5.67
N LYS A 61 -2.12 -17.97 5.56
CA LYS A 61 -2.55 -17.48 4.25
C LYS A 61 -1.42 -16.63 3.64
N PRO A 62 -1.17 -16.74 2.32
CA PRO A 62 -0.15 -15.94 1.65
C PRO A 62 -0.43 -14.45 1.85
N VAL A 63 0.61 -13.71 2.22
CA VAL A 63 0.55 -12.25 2.43
C VAL A 63 1.02 -11.56 1.17
N THR A 64 0.27 -10.55 0.74
CA THR A 64 0.64 -9.72 -0.41
C THR A 64 1.42 -8.51 0.09
N HIS A 65 2.64 -8.34 -0.40
CA HIS A 65 3.43 -7.14 -0.15
C HIS A 65 3.24 -6.19 -1.33
N TYR A 66 2.77 -4.97 -1.07
CA TYR A 66 2.61 -3.94 -2.07
C TYR A 66 3.83 -3.01 -2.03
N SER A 67 4.52 -2.87 -3.16
CA SER A 67 5.68 -1.99 -3.33
C SER A 67 5.49 -1.12 -4.56
N ILE A 68 5.95 0.13 -4.52
CA ILE A 68 5.87 1.04 -5.66
C ILE A 68 7.00 0.69 -6.63
N VAL A 69 6.65 0.32 -7.86
CA VAL A 69 7.59 0.08 -8.97
C VAL A 69 7.79 1.35 -9.77
N LYS A 70 6.70 2.09 -10.02
CA LYS A 70 6.72 3.35 -10.74
C LYS A 70 5.86 4.37 -10.01
N ASN A 71 6.40 5.56 -9.82
CA ASN A 71 5.64 6.70 -9.30
C ASN A 71 4.60 7.14 -10.35
N GLY A 72 3.38 7.40 -9.90
CA GLY A 72 2.32 8.03 -10.69
C GLY A 72 2.29 9.54 -10.53
N ALA A 73 1.22 10.16 -11.02
CA ALA A 73 1.00 11.59 -10.84
C ALA A 73 0.94 11.93 -9.34
N GLU A 74 1.57 13.03 -8.93
CA GLU A 74 1.72 13.39 -7.51
C GLU A 74 0.36 13.47 -6.80
N VAL A 75 0.26 12.80 -5.63
CA VAL A 75 -0.98 12.64 -4.85
C VAL A 75 -1.11 13.53 -3.63
#